data_AF-A0A7K0A5R8-F1
#
_entry.id   AF-A0A7K0A5R8-F1
#
_cell.length_a   1.000
_cell.length_b   1.000
_cell.length_c   1.000
_cell.angle_alpha   90.00
_cell.angle_beta   90.00
_cell.angle_gamma   90.00
#
_symmetry.space_group_name_H-M   'P 1'
#
loop_
_entity.id
_entity.type
_entity.pdbx_description
1 polymer ?
#
loop_
_entity_poly.entity_id
_entity_poly.type
_entity_poly.pdbx_seq_one_letter_code
_entity_poly.pdbx_strand_id
1 'polypeptide(L)'
;MPYQPKTLERVAADCRSRGLAVTFQPGWNTRGSSTFSPRGLIWHHTASGAGSLGLNVVVNGRAGLPGPLCHIFLPRDNHRGVYGDIRIVAAGRANHGGVGSWRGVSGNSNWWGIEADNNGVGERWSDRMLRAYHEVSAALARRTPFDPGLMICAHHEYAPSRKIDPFGPPHGGKWPMGPRRSAVKALLSGGSTPAPPPPPKEEDVLRRGDKGGAVWRCQRMINEYNHGAPESSKGIPVDGGFGPKTESAVNALRKGWNHQPVGNGEWDTETSNRVQDHLTNRKIAALRADLIAEIRRIPTGSGGGLSLEQVVTLLEGARIEGSIKLGS
;
A
#
# COMPACT_ATOMS: atom_id res chain seq x y z
N MET A 1 -8.22 -21.06 -22.21
CA MET A 1 -7.84 -19.72 -22.71
C MET A 1 -6.67 -19.24 -21.90
N PRO A 2 -5.46 -19.17 -22.50
CA PRO A 2 -4.20 -19.20 -21.77
C PRO A 2 -4.01 -18.02 -20.80
N TYR A 3 -3.04 -18.21 -19.91
CA TYR A 3 -2.43 -17.14 -19.12
C TYR A 3 -2.13 -15.91 -20.00
N GLN A 4 -2.19 -14.73 -19.41
CA GLN A 4 -2.08 -13.44 -20.07
C GLN A 4 -0.76 -12.68 -19.76
N PRO A 5 0.44 -13.32 -19.77
CA PRO A 5 1.67 -12.67 -19.30
C PRO A 5 2.08 -11.49 -20.19
N LYS A 6 2.06 -11.67 -21.53
CA LYS A 6 2.33 -10.60 -22.51
C LYS A 6 1.40 -9.40 -22.36
N THR A 7 0.15 -9.64 -21.95
CA THR A 7 -0.82 -8.57 -21.68
C THR A 7 -0.39 -7.75 -20.47
N LEU A 8 -0.02 -8.41 -19.36
CA LEU A 8 0.40 -7.76 -18.12
C LEU A 8 1.79 -7.11 -18.20
N GLU A 9 2.73 -7.67 -18.96
CA GLU A 9 4.01 -7.02 -19.30
C GLU A 9 3.78 -5.66 -19.98
N ARG A 10 2.88 -5.63 -20.96
CA ARG A 10 2.52 -4.40 -21.67
C ARG A 10 1.70 -3.43 -20.80
N VAL A 11 0.90 -3.92 -19.84
CA VAL A 11 0.26 -3.09 -18.80
C VAL A 11 1.31 -2.44 -17.91
N ALA A 12 2.30 -3.21 -17.43
CA ALA A 12 3.37 -2.69 -16.60
C ALA A 12 4.20 -1.63 -17.34
N ALA A 13 4.49 -1.82 -18.63
CA ALA A 13 5.17 -0.84 -19.46
C ALA A 13 4.37 0.48 -19.61
N ASP A 14 3.05 0.40 -19.82
CA ASP A 14 2.15 1.57 -19.91
C ASP A 14 2.08 2.34 -18.59
N CYS A 15 1.95 1.63 -17.46
CA CYS A 15 1.99 2.27 -16.15
C CYS A 15 3.34 2.94 -15.87
N ARG A 16 4.46 2.29 -16.22
CA ARG A 16 5.81 2.86 -16.07
C ARG A 16 6.02 4.10 -16.95
N SER A 17 5.54 4.11 -18.20
CA SER A 17 5.62 5.31 -19.06
C SER A 17 4.80 6.49 -18.53
N ARG A 18 3.85 6.22 -17.61
CA ARG A 18 3.04 7.21 -16.88
C ARG A 18 3.62 7.57 -15.50
N GLY A 19 4.86 7.17 -15.21
CA GLY A 19 5.55 7.46 -13.95
C GLY A 19 4.98 6.70 -12.75
N LEU A 20 4.40 5.51 -12.95
CA LEU A 20 3.98 4.61 -11.85
C LEU A 20 5.06 3.54 -11.63
N ALA A 21 5.40 3.29 -10.38
CA ALA A 21 6.26 2.16 -10.02
C ALA A 21 5.50 0.85 -10.24
N VAL A 22 6.15 -0.13 -10.88
CA VAL A 22 5.54 -1.44 -11.13
C VAL A 22 6.54 -2.55 -10.85
N THR A 23 6.16 -3.48 -9.98
CA THR A 23 6.92 -4.70 -9.66
C THR A 23 6.12 -5.96 -10.00
N PHE A 24 6.83 -7.07 -10.19
CA PHE A 24 6.24 -8.37 -10.48
C PHE A 24 6.48 -9.30 -9.29
N GLN A 25 5.45 -10.01 -8.84
CA GLN A 25 5.60 -11.01 -7.79
C GLN A 25 6.29 -12.27 -8.34
N PRO A 26 7.11 -13.00 -7.55
CA PRO A 26 7.66 -14.28 -7.98
C PRO A 26 6.57 -15.21 -8.54
N GLY A 27 6.81 -15.86 -9.68
CA GLY A 27 5.85 -16.77 -10.33
C GLY A 27 4.56 -16.13 -10.88
N TRP A 28 4.47 -14.80 -10.99
CA TRP A 28 3.26 -14.10 -11.46
C TRP A 28 2.73 -14.59 -12.83
N ASN A 29 3.65 -14.96 -13.74
CA ASN A 29 3.37 -15.34 -15.12
C ASN A 29 2.68 -16.70 -15.26
N THR A 30 2.79 -17.56 -14.24
CA THR A 30 2.16 -18.89 -14.19
C THR A 30 1.14 -19.04 -13.05
N ARG A 31 0.99 -18.02 -12.18
CA ARG A 31 0.02 -18.04 -11.08
C ARG A 31 -1.42 -17.86 -11.58
N GLY A 32 -2.34 -18.66 -11.04
CA GLY A 32 -3.77 -18.68 -11.38
C GLY A 32 -4.17 -19.98 -12.08
N SER A 33 -5.15 -19.90 -12.98
CA SER A 33 -5.58 -21.02 -13.82
C SER A 33 -5.72 -20.59 -15.30
N SER A 34 -5.43 -21.51 -16.22
CA SER A 34 -5.48 -21.37 -17.69
C SER A 34 -6.89 -21.38 -18.31
N THR A 35 -7.93 -21.20 -17.48
CA THR A 35 -9.30 -20.93 -17.93
C THR A 35 -9.62 -19.46 -17.67
N PHE A 36 -8.99 -18.58 -18.45
CA PHE A 36 -9.06 -17.14 -18.25
C PHE A 36 -9.27 -16.38 -19.56
N SER A 37 -10.34 -15.58 -19.62
CA SER A 37 -10.73 -14.79 -20.80
C SER A 37 -11.50 -13.54 -20.34
N PRO A 38 -10.80 -12.54 -19.78
CA PRO A 38 -11.45 -11.41 -19.13
C PRO A 38 -12.24 -10.53 -20.12
N ARG A 39 -13.45 -10.16 -19.70
CA ARG A 39 -14.46 -9.34 -20.42
C ARG A 39 -14.79 -8.04 -19.67
N GLY A 40 -14.05 -7.75 -18.60
CA GLY A 40 -14.27 -6.63 -17.70
C GLY A 40 -13.26 -6.66 -16.54
N LEU A 41 -13.46 -5.76 -15.58
CA LEU A 41 -12.58 -5.56 -14.42
C LEU A 41 -13.39 -5.26 -13.15
N ILE A 42 -13.07 -5.96 -12.05
CA ILE A 42 -13.63 -5.68 -10.72
C ILE A 42 -12.57 -4.98 -9.85
N TRP A 43 -13.00 -3.90 -9.18
CA TRP A 43 -12.23 -3.20 -8.14
C TRP A 43 -12.65 -3.69 -6.74
N HIS A 44 -11.67 -3.93 -5.88
CA HIS A 44 -11.84 -4.51 -4.54
C HIS A 44 -11.15 -3.68 -3.46
N HIS A 45 -11.23 -4.13 -2.20
CA HIS A 45 -10.21 -3.81 -1.20
C HIS A 45 -9.93 -5.04 -0.34
N THR A 46 -8.74 -5.06 0.26
CA THR A 46 -8.32 -6.18 1.12
C THR A 46 -9.06 -6.27 2.44
N ALA A 47 -9.69 -5.17 2.89
CA ALA A 47 -10.27 -5.01 4.23
C ALA A 47 -9.25 -5.27 5.35
N SER A 48 -7.97 -5.03 5.08
CA SER A 48 -6.87 -5.37 5.98
C SER A 48 -6.27 -4.12 6.64
N GLY A 49 -5.77 -4.25 7.87
CA GLY A 49 -5.23 -3.13 8.64
C GLY A 49 -3.79 -2.74 8.28
N ALA A 50 -3.35 -1.55 8.69
CA ALA A 50 -1.95 -1.13 8.53
C ALA A 50 -1.00 -2.10 9.24
N GLY A 51 0.01 -2.62 8.52
CA GLY A 51 0.95 -3.64 9.02
C GLY A 51 0.52 -5.09 8.78
N SER A 52 -0.67 -5.34 8.22
CA SER A 52 -1.08 -6.67 7.78
C SER A 52 -0.33 -7.12 6.51
N LEU A 53 -0.13 -8.42 6.35
CA LEU A 53 0.46 -9.03 5.15
C LEU A 53 -0.59 -9.19 4.02
N GLY A 54 -1.26 -8.09 3.65
CA GLY A 54 -2.30 -8.09 2.60
C GLY A 54 -1.84 -8.73 1.29
N LEU A 55 -0.58 -8.48 0.90
CA LEU A 55 0.05 -9.13 -0.26
C LEU A 55 0.08 -10.65 -0.15
N ASN A 56 0.46 -11.21 1.00
CA ASN A 56 0.56 -12.67 1.18
C ASN A 56 -0.82 -13.33 0.98
N VAL A 57 -1.88 -12.71 1.51
CA VAL A 57 -3.25 -13.20 1.37
C VAL A 57 -3.72 -13.12 -0.08
N VAL A 58 -3.41 -12.06 -0.84
CA VAL A 58 -3.82 -12.00 -2.26
C VAL A 58 -2.96 -12.86 -3.20
N VAL A 59 -1.72 -13.20 -2.82
CA VAL A 59 -0.83 -14.08 -3.59
C VAL A 59 -1.18 -15.55 -3.35
N ASN A 60 -1.26 -15.97 -2.08
CA ASN A 60 -1.36 -17.37 -1.67
C ASN A 60 -2.79 -17.79 -1.27
N GLY A 61 -3.67 -16.83 -0.98
CA GLY A 61 -5.00 -17.07 -0.45
C GLY A 61 -5.03 -17.17 1.08
N ARG A 62 -6.07 -17.84 1.59
CA ARG A 62 -6.27 -18.15 3.02
C ARG A 62 -7.04 -19.46 3.16
N ALA A 63 -7.20 -19.95 4.39
CA ALA A 63 -8.05 -21.10 4.67
C ALA A 63 -9.45 -20.93 4.05
N GLY A 64 -9.90 -21.93 3.28
CA GLY A 64 -11.17 -21.92 2.55
C GLY A 64 -11.22 -21.06 1.28
N LEU A 65 -10.15 -20.34 0.91
CA LEU A 65 -10.11 -19.52 -0.30
C LEU A 65 -8.69 -19.50 -0.91
N PRO A 66 -8.37 -20.41 -1.85
CA PRO A 66 -7.03 -20.51 -2.42
C PRO A 66 -6.68 -19.28 -3.28
N GLY A 67 -5.39 -18.91 -3.29
CA GLY A 67 -4.89 -17.83 -4.14
C GLY A 67 -4.84 -18.21 -5.64
N PRO A 68 -4.50 -17.25 -6.52
CA PRO A 68 -4.41 -15.82 -6.24
C PRO A 68 -5.79 -15.19 -6.05
N LEU A 69 -5.88 -14.11 -5.28
CA LEU A 69 -7.13 -13.34 -5.07
C LEU A 69 -7.17 -12.04 -5.88
N CYS A 70 -6.15 -11.76 -6.68
CA CYS A 70 -6.16 -10.68 -7.67
C CYS A 70 -5.18 -10.97 -8.80
N HIS A 71 -5.26 -10.17 -9.86
CA HIS A 71 -4.25 -10.14 -10.93
C HIS A 71 -3.24 -9.01 -10.68
N ILE A 72 -3.70 -7.93 -10.05
CA ILE A 72 -2.94 -6.73 -9.72
C ILE A 72 -3.25 -6.34 -8.27
N PHE A 73 -2.21 -6.00 -7.51
CA PHE A 73 -2.31 -5.52 -6.13
C PHE A 73 -1.74 -4.10 -6.00
N LEU A 74 -2.49 -3.21 -5.38
CA LEU A 74 -2.09 -1.83 -5.06
C LEU A 74 -1.79 -1.72 -3.56
N PRO A 75 -0.52 -1.81 -3.11
CA PRO A 75 -0.15 -1.57 -1.72
C PRO A 75 -0.60 -0.21 -1.19
N ARG A 76 -0.75 -0.17 0.13
CA ARG A 76 -1.09 1.01 0.92
C ARG A 76 0.07 2.01 0.90
N ASP A 77 -0.19 3.24 0.46
CA ASP A 77 0.83 4.30 0.34
C ASP A 77 0.73 5.40 1.42
N ASN A 78 -0.31 5.35 2.26
CA ASN A 78 -0.52 6.28 3.37
C ASN A 78 0.23 5.87 4.66
N HIS A 79 0.90 4.71 4.65
CA HIS A 79 1.70 4.19 5.76
C HIS A 79 3.04 3.63 5.25
N ARG A 80 4.16 4.21 5.72
CA ARG A 80 5.56 3.75 5.53
C ARG A 80 6.16 3.86 4.12
N GLY A 81 6.27 5.06 3.55
CA GLY A 81 7.31 5.42 2.56
C GLY A 81 7.37 4.69 1.20
N VAL A 82 6.60 3.63 0.98
CA VAL A 82 6.54 2.88 -0.29
C VAL A 82 5.43 3.49 -1.15
N TYR A 83 5.83 4.26 -2.16
CA TYR A 83 4.92 5.14 -2.90
C TYR A 83 4.33 4.48 -4.14
N GLY A 84 3.00 4.39 -4.22
CA GLY A 84 2.28 4.23 -5.49
C GLY A 84 2.67 3.01 -6.34
N ASP A 85 3.19 1.97 -5.69
CA ASP A 85 3.57 0.71 -6.30
C ASP A 85 2.35 0.03 -6.94
N ILE A 86 2.55 -0.60 -8.09
CA ILE A 86 1.64 -1.59 -8.68
C ILE A 86 2.35 -2.94 -8.65
N ARG A 87 1.73 -3.96 -8.05
CA ARG A 87 2.29 -5.31 -7.99
C ARG A 87 1.51 -6.24 -8.90
N ILE A 88 2.13 -6.77 -9.95
CA ILE A 88 1.54 -7.79 -10.82
C ILE A 88 1.62 -9.14 -10.09
N VAL A 89 0.46 -9.76 -9.84
CA VAL A 89 0.32 -10.94 -8.97
C VAL A 89 0.11 -12.23 -9.75
N ALA A 90 -0.76 -12.20 -10.78
CA ALA A 90 -1.19 -13.40 -11.48
C ALA A 90 -1.60 -13.12 -12.94
N ALA A 91 -1.13 -13.96 -13.86
CA ALA A 91 -1.48 -13.93 -15.28
C ALA A 91 -2.65 -14.85 -15.65
N GLY A 92 -3.04 -15.77 -14.77
CA GLY A 92 -4.20 -16.65 -14.93
C GLY A 92 -5.34 -16.27 -14.00
N ARG A 93 -6.48 -16.94 -14.16
CA ARG A 93 -7.72 -16.70 -13.41
C ARG A 93 -7.48 -16.65 -11.89
N ALA A 94 -7.79 -15.52 -11.26
CA ALA A 94 -7.82 -15.35 -9.81
C ALA A 94 -9.19 -15.68 -9.16
N ASN A 95 -9.23 -15.89 -7.84
CA ASN A 95 -10.39 -16.26 -7.04
C ASN A 95 -11.04 -15.05 -6.34
N HIS A 96 -11.33 -13.97 -7.09
CA HIS A 96 -11.62 -12.65 -6.52
C HIS A 96 -13.13 -12.28 -6.44
N GLY A 97 -13.90 -12.46 -7.52
CA GLY A 97 -15.32 -12.09 -7.58
C GLY A 97 -16.24 -13.05 -6.78
N GLY A 98 -16.06 -14.35 -6.97
CA GLY A 98 -16.96 -15.37 -6.40
C GLY A 98 -18.38 -15.28 -6.98
N VAL A 99 -19.39 -15.65 -6.18
CA VAL A 99 -20.81 -15.65 -6.59
C VAL A 99 -21.33 -14.22 -6.78
N GLY A 100 -21.68 -13.88 -8.02
CA GLY A 100 -22.19 -12.56 -8.39
C GLY A 100 -22.27 -12.41 -9.92
N SER A 101 -22.70 -11.25 -10.39
CA SER A 101 -22.82 -10.91 -11.81
C SER A 101 -22.81 -9.40 -11.98
N TRP A 102 -22.13 -8.89 -13.01
CA TRP A 102 -22.30 -7.52 -13.48
C TRP A 102 -22.67 -7.54 -14.96
N ARG A 103 -23.76 -6.86 -15.33
CA ARG A 103 -24.30 -6.80 -16.71
C ARG A 103 -24.44 -8.18 -17.36
N GLY A 104 -24.91 -9.18 -16.60
CA GLY A 104 -25.11 -10.56 -17.07
C GLY A 104 -23.83 -11.41 -17.17
N VAL A 105 -22.67 -10.88 -16.81
CA VAL A 105 -21.39 -11.62 -16.83
C VAL A 105 -20.99 -12.01 -15.41
N SER A 106 -20.91 -13.32 -15.16
CA SER A 106 -20.54 -13.93 -13.89
C SER A 106 -19.25 -14.77 -14.01
N GLY A 107 -18.70 -15.18 -12.87
CA GLY A 107 -17.61 -16.15 -12.80
C GLY A 107 -16.22 -15.55 -13.05
N ASN A 108 -15.29 -15.87 -12.17
CA ASN A 108 -13.94 -15.27 -12.12
C ASN A 108 -13.14 -15.33 -13.44
N SER A 109 -13.38 -16.32 -14.31
CA SER A 109 -12.72 -16.42 -15.63
C SER A 109 -12.98 -15.23 -16.55
N ASN A 110 -14.06 -14.48 -16.32
CA ASN A 110 -14.49 -13.36 -17.14
C ASN A 110 -14.00 -11.99 -16.63
N TRP A 111 -13.18 -11.92 -15.58
CA TRP A 111 -12.85 -10.66 -14.92
C TRP A 111 -11.37 -10.50 -14.61
N TRP A 112 -10.80 -9.35 -14.96
CA TRP A 112 -9.64 -8.84 -14.25
C TRP A 112 -10.06 -8.45 -12.83
N GLY A 113 -9.09 -8.41 -11.92
CA GLY A 113 -9.31 -8.09 -10.51
C GLY A 113 -8.14 -7.32 -9.95
N ILE A 114 -8.41 -6.10 -9.47
CA ILE A 114 -7.45 -5.27 -8.75
C ILE A 114 -7.84 -5.25 -7.28
N GLU A 115 -6.97 -5.81 -6.44
CA GLU A 115 -7.04 -5.65 -4.98
C GLU A 115 -6.21 -4.45 -4.55
N ALA A 116 -6.70 -3.70 -3.57
CA ALA A 116 -5.97 -2.56 -3.05
C ALA A 116 -6.03 -2.53 -1.52
N ASP A 117 -4.87 -2.25 -0.94
CA ASP A 117 -4.61 -2.50 0.48
C ASP A 117 -5.15 -1.34 1.32
N ASN A 118 -6.35 -1.54 1.87
CA ASN A 118 -7.10 -0.53 2.61
C ASN A 118 -8.07 -1.24 3.58
N ASN A 119 -8.28 -0.68 4.77
CA ASN A 119 -9.12 -1.30 5.79
C ASN A 119 -10.62 -1.32 5.44
N GLY A 120 -11.09 -0.52 4.49
CA GLY A 120 -12.47 -0.48 4.04
C GLY A 120 -13.48 0.12 5.03
N VAL A 121 -13.05 0.57 6.21
CA VAL A 121 -13.92 0.99 7.33
C VAL A 121 -13.55 2.36 7.91
N GLY A 122 -12.82 3.19 7.16
CA GLY A 122 -12.53 4.58 7.53
C GLY A 122 -11.18 5.10 7.05
N GLU A 123 -10.28 4.23 6.59
CA GLU A 123 -8.99 4.62 6.03
C GLU A 123 -9.17 5.40 4.72
N ARG A 124 -8.71 6.67 4.68
CA ARG A 124 -8.77 7.48 3.46
C ARG A 124 -7.85 6.87 2.39
N TRP A 125 -8.45 6.56 1.26
CA TRP A 125 -7.76 6.24 0.01
C TRP A 125 -6.98 7.46 -0.48
N SER A 126 -5.70 7.28 -0.81
CA SER A 126 -4.89 8.39 -1.33
C SER A 126 -5.28 8.73 -2.77
N ASP A 127 -4.97 9.96 -3.19
CA ASP A 127 -5.19 10.41 -4.56
C ASP A 127 -4.27 9.66 -5.55
N ARG A 128 -3.15 9.10 -5.06
CA ARG A 128 -2.25 8.24 -5.83
C ARG A 128 -2.76 6.81 -5.96
N MET A 129 -3.36 6.21 -4.92
CA MET A 129 -4.05 4.92 -5.03
C MET A 129 -5.21 5.03 -6.02
N LEU A 130 -5.99 6.12 -5.95
CA LEU A 130 -7.03 6.45 -6.93
C LEU A 130 -6.47 6.58 -8.36
N ARG A 131 -5.33 7.27 -8.54
CA ARG A 131 -4.67 7.35 -9.84
C ARG A 131 -4.18 6.00 -10.34
N ALA A 132 -3.48 5.22 -9.50
CA ALA A 132 -2.97 3.90 -9.86
C ALA A 132 -4.14 2.99 -10.31
N TYR A 133 -5.27 3.06 -9.61
CA TYR A 133 -6.52 2.43 -10.01
C TYR A 133 -6.97 2.83 -11.42
N HIS A 134 -7.08 4.14 -11.72
CA HIS A 134 -7.54 4.62 -13.02
C HIS A 134 -6.56 4.24 -14.15
N GLU A 135 -5.26 4.49 -13.96
CA GLU A 135 -4.23 4.28 -14.98
C GLU A 135 -4.01 2.79 -15.28
N VAL A 136 -4.02 1.91 -14.28
CA VAL A 136 -3.90 0.46 -14.50
C VAL A 136 -5.17 -0.12 -15.10
N SER A 137 -6.35 0.42 -14.76
CA SER A 137 -7.62 0.06 -15.42
C SER A 137 -7.62 0.47 -16.89
N ALA A 138 -7.11 1.66 -17.21
CA ALA A 138 -6.95 2.13 -18.59
C ALA A 138 -5.95 1.26 -19.35
N ALA A 139 -4.80 0.93 -18.75
CA ALA A 139 -3.80 0.06 -19.35
C ALA A 139 -4.34 -1.36 -19.65
N LEU A 140 -5.18 -1.91 -18.77
CA LEU A 140 -5.90 -3.17 -19.01
C LEU A 140 -6.93 -3.04 -20.15
N ALA A 141 -7.72 -1.97 -20.17
CA ALA A 141 -8.74 -1.72 -21.18
C ALA A 141 -8.15 -1.49 -22.59
N ARG A 142 -6.95 -0.89 -22.71
CA ARG A 142 -6.21 -0.80 -24.00
C ARG A 142 -5.83 -2.15 -24.60
N ARG A 143 -5.89 -3.24 -23.82
CA ARG A 143 -5.29 -4.55 -24.16
C ARG A 143 -6.26 -5.73 -23.99
N THR A 144 -7.48 -5.46 -23.55
CA THR A 144 -8.51 -6.46 -23.28
C THR A 144 -9.82 -5.97 -23.92
N PRO A 145 -10.59 -6.82 -24.62
CA PRO A 145 -11.80 -6.38 -25.30
C PRO A 145 -12.96 -6.12 -24.32
N PHE A 146 -13.00 -4.94 -23.69
CA PHE A 146 -14.13 -4.45 -22.90
C PHE A 146 -14.26 -2.91 -22.95
N ASP A 147 -15.48 -2.37 -22.94
CA ASP A 147 -15.71 -0.92 -22.77
C ASP A 147 -15.53 -0.55 -21.28
N PRO A 148 -14.52 0.25 -20.90
CA PRO A 148 -14.34 0.68 -19.51
C PRO A 148 -15.49 1.57 -19.00
N GLY A 149 -16.26 2.18 -19.90
CA GLY A 149 -17.49 2.90 -19.60
C GLY A 149 -18.61 2.03 -19.04
N LEU A 150 -18.54 0.70 -19.22
CA LEU A 150 -19.61 -0.24 -18.87
C LEU A 150 -19.13 -1.41 -18.00
N MET A 151 -17.94 -1.96 -18.30
CA MET A 151 -17.45 -3.25 -17.81
C MET A 151 -16.35 -3.15 -16.75
N ILE A 152 -16.15 -1.97 -16.16
CA ILE A 152 -15.48 -1.83 -14.86
C ILE A 152 -16.56 -1.78 -13.79
N CYS A 153 -16.45 -2.52 -12.70
CA CYS A 153 -17.40 -2.45 -11.57
C CYS A 153 -16.72 -2.58 -10.21
N ALA A 154 -17.42 -2.14 -9.17
CA ALA A 154 -17.09 -2.43 -7.79
C ALA A 154 -17.49 -3.88 -7.43
N HIS A 155 -16.85 -4.48 -6.43
CA HIS A 155 -17.30 -5.77 -5.93
C HIS A 155 -18.72 -5.72 -5.36
N HIS A 156 -19.11 -4.59 -4.75
CA HIS A 156 -20.49 -4.34 -4.31
C HIS A 156 -21.50 -4.12 -5.45
N GLU A 157 -21.06 -3.84 -6.68
CA GLU A 157 -21.94 -3.83 -7.86
C GLU A 157 -22.11 -5.25 -8.42
N TYR A 158 -21.04 -6.06 -8.39
CA TYR A 158 -21.04 -7.45 -8.83
C TYR A 158 -21.74 -8.41 -7.84
N ALA A 159 -21.67 -8.14 -6.53
CA ALA A 159 -22.22 -8.98 -5.46
C ALA A 159 -22.91 -8.14 -4.36
N PRO A 160 -24.03 -7.45 -4.68
CA PRO A 160 -24.57 -6.36 -3.87
C PRO A 160 -25.04 -6.72 -2.45
N SER A 161 -25.52 -7.94 -2.24
CA SER A 161 -25.95 -8.46 -0.93
C SER A 161 -24.79 -8.98 -0.06
N ARG A 162 -23.60 -9.15 -0.63
CA ARG A 162 -22.48 -9.88 -0.02
C ARG A 162 -21.22 -9.04 0.16
N LYS A 163 -21.10 -7.92 -0.57
CA LYS A 163 -19.89 -7.09 -0.62
C LYS A 163 -20.18 -5.59 -0.49
N ILE A 164 -19.21 -4.88 0.07
CA ILE A 164 -19.22 -3.42 0.25
C ILE A 164 -18.13 -2.72 -0.56
N ASP A 165 -17.12 -3.46 -1.01
CA ASP A 165 -15.89 -2.93 -1.56
C ASP A 165 -16.01 -2.43 -3.02
N PRO A 166 -15.27 -1.36 -3.40
CA PRO A 166 -14.52 -0.47 -2.51
C PRO A 166 -15.46 0.49 -1.74
N PHE A 167 -15.06 0.82 -0.51
CA PHE A 167 -15.79 1.63 0.46
C PHE A 167 -14.82 2.61 1.14
N GLY A 168 -15.35 3.75 1.59
CA GLY A 168 -14.66 4.66 2.51
C GLY A 168 -14.04 5.91 1.88
N PRO A 169 -13.46 6.80 2.72
CA PRO A 169 -13.09 8.17 2.33
C PRO A 169 -12.09 8.22 1.16
N PRO A 170 -12.19 9.14 0.19
CA PRO A 170 -12.95 10.39 0.24
C PRO A 170 -14.46 10.26 0.01
N HIS A 171 -15.00 9.05 -0.19
CA HIS A 171 -16.46 8.83 -0.27
C HIS A 171 -17.04 8.35 1.05
N GLY A 172 -18.18 8.92 1.46
CA GLY A 172 -18.94 8.49 2.63
C GLY A 172 -19.72 7.20 2.40
N GLY A 173 -19.07 6.12 1.97
CA GLY A 173 -19.71 4.81 1.79
C GLY A 173 -19.18 4.00 0.59
N LYS A 174 -20.06 3.16 0.03
CA LYS A 174 -19.83 2.41 -1.22
C LYS A 174 -19.46 3.38 -2.36
N TRP A 175 -18.39 3.10 -3.09
CA TRP A 175 -17.91 4.01 -4.13
C TRP A 175 -18.83 4.06 -5.37
N PRO A 176 -19.27 5.25 -5.82
CA PRO A 176 -20.00 5.37 -7.08
C PRO A 176 -19.05 5.17 -8.25
N MET A 177 -19.29 4.11 -9.04
CA MET A 177 -18.40 3.70 -10.14
C MET A 177 -18.67 4.40 -11.47
N GLY A 178 -19.80 5.10 -11.64
CA GLY A 178 -20.05 5.96 -12.81
C GLY A 178 -18.91 6.96 -13.09
N PRO A 179 -18.53 7.82 -12.13
CA PRO A 179 -17.37 8.69 -12.26
C PRO A 179 -16.04 7.98 -12.54
N ARG A 180 -15.83 6.76 -12.00
CA ARG A 180 -14.61 5.96 -12.23
C ARG A 180 -14.53 5.49 -13.67
N ARG A 181 -15.62 4.91 -14.17
CA ARG A 181 -15.77 4.49 -15.58
C ARG A 181 -15.49 5.66 -16.52
N SER A 182 -16.04 6.84 -16.22
CA SER A 182 -15.78 8.06 -16.98
C SER A 182 -14.31 8.49 -16.95
N ALA A 183 -13.66 8.48 -15.78
CA ALA A 183 -12.25 8.83 -15.66
C ALA A 183 -11.33 7.85 -16.43
N VAL A 184 -11.59 6.55 -16.36
CA VAL A 184 -10.85 5.54 -17.15
C VAL A 184 -11.10 5.70 -18.65
N LYS A 185 -12.33 6.01 -19.06
CA LYS A 185 -12.66 6.27 -20.47
C LYS A 185 -11.96 7.53 -21.00
N ALA A 186 -11.88 8.60 -20.21
CA ALA A 186 -11.12 9.81 -20.55
C ALA A 186 -9.61 9.52 -20.75
N LEU A 187 -9.03 8.66 -19.90
CA LEU A 187 -7.64 8.17 -20.06
C LEU A 187 -7.40 7.39 -21.35
N LEU A 188 -8.43 6.76 -21.93
CA LEU A 188 -8.31 6.11 -23.25
C LEU A 188 -8.34 7.11 -24.40
N SER A 189 -9.10 8.20 -24.26
CA SER A 189 -9.28 9.24 -25.28
C SER A 189 -8.13 10.26 -25.36
N GLY A 190 -6.93 9.89 -24.90
CA GLY A 190 -5.77 10.79 -24.86
C GLY A 190 -5.73 11.76 -23.66
N GLY A 191 -6.76 11.76 -22.82
CA GLY A 191 -6.74 12.53 -21.57
C GLY A 191 -5.68 12.01 -20.60
N SER A 192 -5.10 12.91 -19.82
CA SER A 192 -4.33 12.58 -18.62
C SER A 192 -5.24 12.66 -17.40
N THR A 193 -5.05 11.77 -16.40
CA THR A 193 -5.42 12.18 -15.04
C THR A 193 -4.54 13.38 -14.69
N PRO A 194 -5.04 14.37 -13.93
CA PRO A 194 -4.16 15.31 -13.26
C PRO A 194 -3.04 14.51 -12.60
N ALA A 195 -1.79 14.93 -12.79
CA ALA A 195 -0.69 14.35 -12.04
C ALA A 195 -1.11 14.38 -10.56
N PRO A 196 -0.94 13.28 -9.82
CA PRO A 196 -1.19 13.37 -8.39
C PRO A 196 -0.22 14.42 -7.85
N PRO A 197 -0.46 15.03 -6.69
CA PRO A 197 0.65 15.66 -5.98
C PRO A 197 1.80 14.62 -5.98
N PRO A 198 3.03 15.04 -6.35
CA PRO A 198 4.16 14.14 -6.58
C PRO A 198 4.48 13.33 -5.32
N PRO A 199 5.57 12.55 -5.31
CA PRO A 199 6.45 12.38 -4.15
C PRO A 199 6.09 13.34 -2.99
N PRO A 200 6.00 12.98 -1.68
CA PRO A 200 6.44 14.00 -0.73
C PRO A 200 7.92 14.16 -1.10
N LYS A 201 8.22 15.14 -1.96
CA LYS A 201 9.54 15.21 -2.58
C LYS A 201 10.54 15.30 -1.45
N GLU A 202 11.78 14.94 -1.72
CA GLU A 202 12.90 15.21 -0.80
C GLU A 202 13.21 16.74 -0.68
N GLU A 203 12.21 17.59 -0.98
CA GLU A 203 12.20 19.05 -1.06
C GLU A 203 10.93 19.68 -0.42
N ASP A 204 9.93 18.90 0.05
CA ASP A 204 8.72 19.45 0.70
C ASP A 204 9.02 19.89 2.15
N VAL A 205 9.79 20.96 2.28
CA VAL A 205 10.11 21.64 3.54
C VAL A 205 8.85 22.33 4.07
N LEU A 206 8.18 21.69 5.03
CA LEU A 206 6.93 22.20 5.61
C LEU A 206 7.23 23.24 6.69
N ARG A 207 6.57 24.39 6.63
CA ARG A 207 6.82 25.55 7.50
C ARG A 207 5.53 26.15 8.05
N ARG A 208 5.67 27.07 9.00
CA ARG A 208 4.54 27.81 9.59
C ARG A 208 3.66 28.43 8.51
N GLY A 209 2.36 28.15 8.58
CA GLY A 209 1.35 28.63 7.63
C GLY A 209 0.94 27.61 6.58
N ASP A 210 1.76 26.57 6.32
CA ASP A 210 1.42 25.50 5.39
C ASP A 210 0.19 24.71 5.85
N LYS A 211 -0.53 24.13 4.88
CA LYS A 211 -1.77 23.37 5.13
C LYS A 211 -1.88 22.13 4.25
N GLY A 212 -2.68 21.17 4.70
CA GLY A 212 -3.11 20.01 3.93
C GLY A 212 -2.42 18.69 4.33
N GLY A 213 -2.50 17.70 3.45
CA GLY A 213 -2.16 16.32 3.77
C GLY A 213 -0.70 16.07 4.15
N ALA A 214 0.25 16.90 3.71
CA ALA A 214 1.65 16.78 4.09
C ALA A 214 1.87 17.17 5.56
N VAL A 215 1.32 18.31 5.97
CA VAL A 215 1.30 18.79 7.36
C VAL A 215 0.63 17.78 8.28
N TRP A 216 -0.54 17.26 7.88
CA TRP A 216 -1.25 16.24 8.65
C TRP A 216 -0.41 14.97 8.90
N ARG A 217 0.37 14.53 7.89
CA ARG A 217 1.29 13.39 8.03
C ARG A 217 2.44 13.71 8.99
N CYS A 218 3.07 14.87 8.84
CA CYS A 218 4.11 15.38 9.75
C CYS A 218 3.60 15.39 11.21
N GLN A 219 2.41 15.97 11.46
CA GLN A 219 1.79 16.00 12.78
C GLN A 219 1.59 14.60 13.39
N ARG A 220 1.18 13.62 12.59
CA ARG A 220 1.09 12.21 13.04
C ARG A 220 2.45 11.59 13.34
N MET A 221 3.45 11.81 12.49
CA MET A 221 4.80 11.26 12.68
C MET A 221 5.44 11.81 13.97
N ILE A 222 5.25 13.10 14.26
CA ILE A 222 5.67 13.74 15.52
C ILE A 222 5.00 13.06 16.72
N ASN A 223 3.67 12.90 16.68
CA ASN A 223 2.92 12.27 17.78
C ASN A 223 3.30 10.79 17.97
N GLU A 224 3.58 10.06 16.89
CA GLU A 224 4.01 8.65 16.95
C GLU A 224 5.45 8.53 17.49
N TYR A 225 6.34 9.46 17.16
CA TYR A 225 7.69 9.53 17.75
C TYR A 225 7.61 9.79 19.26
N ASN A 226 6.82 10.79 19.66
CA ASN A 226 6.66 11.20 21.06
C ASN A 226 5.81 10.23 21.90
N HIS A 227 5.28 9.15 21.32
CA HIS A 227 4.60 8.11 22.09
C HIS A 227 5.58 7.43 23.04
N GLY A 228 5.42 7.63 24.35
CA GLY A 228 6.35 7.19 25.40
C GLY A 228 7.30 8.27 25.93
N ALA A 229 7.27 9.48 25.38
CA ALA A 229 7.95 10.66 25.95
C ALA A 229 7.15 11.25 27.15
N PRO A 230 7.71 12.21 27.92
CA PRO A 230 6.98 12.95 28.94
C PRO A 230 5.73 13.64 28.37
N GLU A 231 4.70 13.84 29.20
CA GLU A 231 3.39 14.36 28.76
C GLU A 231 3.49 15.73 28.06
N SER A 232 4.42 16.58 28.48
CA SER A 232 4.72 17.88 27.86
C SER A 232 5.20 17.80 26.41
N SER A 233 5.58 16.62 25.92
CA SER A 233 5.96 16.36 24.52
C SER A 233 4.89 15.62 23.72
N LYS A 234 3.79 15.15 24.33
CA LYS A 234 2.75 14.38 23.65
C LYS A 234 1.69 15.29 23.01
N GLY A 235 1.19 14.88 21.84
CA GLY A 235 -0.09 15.35 21.32
C GLY A 235 -0.11 16.80 20.81
N ILE A 236 0.54 17.06 19.68
CA ILE A 236 0.15 18.21 18.86
C ILE A 236 -1.15 17.92 18.10
N PRO A 237 -1.99 18.93 17.80
CA PRO A 237 -3.15 18.76 16.95
C PRO A 237 -2.79 18.13 15.60
N VAL A 238 -3.66 17.26 15.09
CA VAL A 238 -3.52 16.61 13.78
C VAL A 238 -4.60 17.16 12.84
N ASP A 239 -4.58 18.48 12.68
CA ASP A 239 -5.56 19.28 11.95
C ASP A 239 -5.16 19.56 10.48
N GLY A 240 -3.91 19.23 10.12
CA GLY A 240 -3.34 19.55 8.81
C GLY A 240 -2.99 21.04 8.63
N GLY A 241 -2.87 21.83 9.70
CA GLY A 241 -2.38 23.22 9.66
C GLY A 241 -1.07 23.38 10.43
N PHE A 242 -0.02 23.89 9.78
CA PHE A 242 1.31 23.98 10.38
C PHE A 242 1.36 25.22 11.28
N GLY A 243 0.74 25.09 12.44
CA GLY A 243 0.65 26.14 13.45
C GLY A 243 1.86 26.15 14.41
N PRO A 244 1.91 27.12 15.34
CA PRO A 244 3.01 27.27 16.29
C PRO A 244 3.31 26.00 17.11
N LYS A 245 2.29 25.20 17.44
CA LYS A 245 2.47 23.92 18.14
C LYS A 245 3.21 22.88 17.30
N THR A 246 2.95 22.83 15.99
CA THR A 246 3.64 21.90 15.08
C THR A 246 5.11 22.27 14.97
N GLU A 247 5.40 23.54 14.68
CA GLU A 247 6.76 24.10 14.60
C GLU A 247 7.57 23.86 15.89
N SER A 248 7.00 24.16 17.06
CA SER A 248 7.64 23.92 18.35
C SER A 248 7.97 22.44 18.59
N ALA A 249 7.13 21.52 18.12
CA ALA A 249 7.38 20.09 18.24
C ALA A 249 8.48 19.61 17.25
N VAL A 250 8.54 20.16 16.04
CA VAL A 250 9.66 19.93 15.11
C VAL A 250 10.99 20.38 15.72
N ASN A 251 11.02 21.57 16.31
CA ASN A 251 12.19 22.09 17.03
C ASN A 251 12.57 21.21 18.23
N ALA A 252 11.59 20.72 19.00
CA ALA A 252 11.83 19.82 20.13
C ALA A 252 12.46 18.47 19.69
N LEU A 253 11.96 17.87 18.61
CA LEU A 253 12.53 16.64 18.03
C LEU A 253 14.00 16.86 17.62
N ARG A 254 14.25 17.91 16.83
CA ARG A 254 15.59 18.24 16.32
C ARG A 254 16.57 18.55 17.44
N LYS A 255 16.16 19.29 18.48
CA LYS A 255 16.98 19.57 19.67
C LYS A 255 17.38 18.29 20.42
N GLY A 256 16.57 17.23 20.34
CA GLY A 256 16.91 15.90 20.87
C GLY A 256 17.94 15.12 20.05
N TRP A 257 18.29 15.59 18.84
CA TRP A 257 19.30 14.96 17.98
C TRP A 257 20.62 15.71 18.07
N ASN A 258 21.62 15.05 18.66
CA ASN A 258 22.83 15.72 19.09
C ASN A 258 23.85 15.89 17.94
N HIS A 259 23.57 16.78 16.98
CA HIS A 259 24.50 17.56 16.10
C HIS A 259 23.75 18.12 14.87
N GLN A 260 24.26 19.24 14.33
CA GLN A 260 23.73 20.13 13.26
C GLN A 260 22.86 21.31 13.76
N PRO A 261 22.93 22.49 13.11
CA PRO A 261 22.26 23.70 13.57
C PRO A 261 20.74 23.52 13.59
N VAL A 262 20.10 24.10 14.61
CA VAL A 262 18.65 24.10 14.74
C VAL A 262 18.07 24.90 13.57
N GLY A 263 17.53 24.19 12.58
CA GLY A 263 16.80 24.82 11.49
C GLY A 263 15.62 25.65 12.03
N ASN A 264 15.20 26.61 11.21
CA ASN A 264 14.09 27.57 11.35
C ASN A 264 12.67 27.00 11.65
N GLY A 265 12.52 25.88 12.37
CA GLY A 265 11.22 25.28 12.71
C GLY A 265 10.56 24.45 11.61
N GLU A 266 11.21 24.33 10.46
CA GLU A 266 10.67 23.63 9.29
C GLU A 266 10.85 22.11 9.39
N TRP A 267 9.91 21.32 8.86
CA TRP A 267 10.03 19.88 8.71
C TRP A 267 10.56 19.56 7.31
N ASP A 268 11.81 19.13 7.23
CA ASP A 268 12.48 18.73 6.00
C ASP A 268 12.65 17.20 5.87
N THR A 269 13.25 16.79 4.74
CA THR A 269 13.56 15.39 4.42
C THR A 269 14.41 14.70 5.49
N GLU A 270 15.45 15.36 6.01
CA GLU A 270 16.30 14.80 7.07
C GLU A 270 15.50 14.53 8.35
N THR A 271 14.60 15.44 8.71
CA THR A 271 13.69 15.28 9.85
C THR A 271 12.69 14.14 9.62
N SER A 272 12.12 14.06 8.41
CA SER A 272 11.23 12.98 8.01
C SER A 272 11.92 11.61 8.07
N ASN A 273 13.15 11.52 7.55
CA ASN A 273 13.94 10.29 7.52
C ASN A 273 14.32 9.85 8.94
N ARG A 274 14.87 10.74 9.77
CA ARG A 274 15.23 10.42 11.17
C ARG A 274 14.04 9.96 12.01
N VAL A 275 12.87 10.59 11.85
CA VAL A 275 11.64 10.15 12.52
C VAL A 275 11.19 8.79 11.98
N GLN A 276 11.23 8.57 10.66
CA GLN A 276 10.86 7.30 10.04
C GLN A 276 11.80 6.16 10.45
N ASP A 277 13.10 6.40 10.56
CA ASP A 277 14.10 5.44 11.03
C ASP A 277 13.92 5.12 12.51
N HIS A 278 13.72 6.13 13.37
CA HIS A 278 13.43 5.92 14.79
C HIS A 278 12.17 5.06 14.98
N LEU A 279 11.09 5.37 14.26
CA LEU A 279 9.84 4.58 14.29
C LEU A 279 10.01 3.17 13.75
N THR A 280 10.86 2.98 12.72
CA THR A 280 11.17 1.67 12.15
C THR A 280 11.99 0.84 13.13
N ASN A 281 13.04 1.41 13.70
CA ASN A 281 13.90 0.77 14.69
C ASN A 281 13.15 0.39 15.97
N ARG A 282 12.24 1.24 16.47
CA ARG A 282 11.35 0.89 17.59
C ARG A 282 10.42 -0.28 17.27
N LYS A 283 9.89 -0.36 16.05
CA LYS A 283 9.04 -1.48 15.61
C LYS A 283 9.84 -2.77 15.43
N ILE A 284 11.07 -2.69 14.90
CA ILE A 284 12.00 -3.82 14.82
C ILE A 284 12.36 -4.31 16.24
N ALA A 285 12.63 -3.40 17.18
CA ALA A 285 12.92 -3.76 18.57
C ALA A 285 11.73 -4.45 19.26
N ALA A 286 10.50 -3.96 19.06
CA ALA A 286 9.30 -4.59 19.58
C ALA A 286 9.09 -6.01 18.99
N LEU A 287 9.15 -6.15 17.66
CA LEU A 287 9.03 -7.45 16.99
C LEU A 287 10.13 -8.44 17.41
N ARG A 288 11.36 -7.96 17.67
CA ARG A 288 12.44 -8.78 18.24
C ARG A 288 12.13 -9.22 19.66
N ALA A 289 11.60 -8.34 20.51
CA ALA A 289 11.20 -8.70 21.87
C ALA A 289 10.08 -9.75 21.88
N ASP A 290 9.07 -9.58 21.03
CA ASP A 290 7.98 -10.56 20.85
C ASP A 290 8.51 -11.91 20.34
N LEU A 291 9.41 -11.90 19.35
CA LEU A 291 10.03 -13.11 18.81
C LEU A 291 10.90 -13.83 19.84
N ILE A 292 11.70 -13.10 20.63
CA ILE A 292 12.50 -13.67 21.72
C ILE A 292 11.58 -14.26 22.81
N ALA A 293 10.48 -13.58 23.14
CA ALA A 293 9.49 -14.09 24.09
C ALA A 293 8.81 -15.37 23.62
N GLU A 294 8.50 -15.49 22.32
CA GLU A 294 7.91 -16.70 21.74
C GLU A 294 8.92 -17.85 21.63
N ILE A 295 10.14 -17.56 21.20
CA ILE A 295 11.24 -18.54 21.15
C ILE A 295 11.52 -19.11 22.55
N ARG A 296 11.45 -18.29 23.62
CA ARG A 296 11.56 -18.72 25.02
C ARG A 296 10.42 -19.62 25.51
N ARG A 297 9.29 -19.74 24.79
CA ARG A 297 8.18 -20.65 25.12
C ARG A 297 8.35 -22.05 24.54
N ILE A 298 9.31 -22.26 23.63
CA ILE A 298 9.55 -23.55 22.98
C ILE A 298 10.20 -24.52 23.99
N PRO A 299 9.59 -25.69 24.28
CA PRO A 299 10.22 -26.70 25.13
C PRO A 299 11.52 -27.22 24.51
N THR A 300 12.61 -27.21 25.27
CA THR A 300 13.93 -27.68 24.80
C THR A 300 13.96 -29.21 24.72
N GLY A 301 13.55 -29.75 23.56
CA GLY A 301 13.71 -31.17 23.23
C GLY A 301 15.16 -31.53 22.90
N SER A 302 15.64 -32.64 23.45
CA SER A 302 17.03 -33.12 23.33
C SER A 302 17.33 -33.72 21.95
N GLY A 303 17.57 -32.88 20.94
CA GLY A 303 17.85 -33.34 19.57
C GLY A 303 18.50 -32.31 18.66
N GLY A 304 19.84 -32.23 18.65
CA GLY A 304 20.67 -31.75 17.53
C GLY A 304 20.56 -30.29 17.06
N GLY A 305 19.56 -29.52 17.50
CA GLY A 305 19.40 -28.10 17.15
C GLY A 305 20.26 -27.16 17.99
N LEU A 306 20.39 -25.91 17.52
CA LEU A 306 20.94 -24.81 18.31
C LEU A 306 20.14 -24.63 19.60
N SER A 307 20.83 -24.36 20.71
CA SER A 307 20.19 -24.07 21.99
C SER A 307 19.37 -22.78 21.90
N LEU A 308 18.38 -22.66 22.79
CA LEU A 308 17.55 -21.45 22.94
C LEU A 308 18.42 -20.18 23.04
N GLU A 309 19.50 -20.26 23.81
CA GLU A 309 20.47 -19.19 24.02
C GLU A 309 21.27 -18.87 22.75
N GLN A 310 21.74 -19.88 22.01
CA GLN A 310 22.43 -19.69 20.73
C GLN A 310 21.53 -19.01 19.67
N VAL A 311 20.25 -19.37 19.60
CA VAL A 311 19.29 -18.72 18.70
C VAL A 311 19.08 -17.26 19.07
N VAL A 312 18.95 -16.94 20.36
CA VAL A 312 18.83 -15.54 20.83
C VAL A 312 20.11 -14.75 20.50
N THR A 313 21.30 -15.30 20.80
CA THR A 313 22.59 -14.65 20.49
C THR A 313 22.78 -14.37 19.00
N LEU A 314 22.38 -15.29 18.11
CA LEU A 314 22.44 -15.07 16.65
C LEU A 314 21.51 -13.94 16.19
N LEU A 315 20.30 -13.86 16.76
CA LEU A 315 19.34 -12.78 16.46
C LEU A 315 19.80 -11.41 16.99
N GLU A 316 20.53 -11.39 18.11
CA GLU A 316 21.15 -10.17 18.67
C GLU A 316 22.40 -9.73 17.88
N GLY A 317 23.18 -10.70 17.38
CA GLY A 317 24.42 -10.47 16.62
C GLY A 317 24.23 -10.02 15.16
N ALA A 318 23.08 -10.28 14.55
CA ALA A 318 22.75 -9.90 13.16
C ALA A 318 22.51 -8.37 12.97
N ARG A 319 23.39 -7.53 13.51
CA ARG A 319 23.16 -6.10 13.77
C ARG A 319 24.03 -5.13 12.95
N ILE A 320 24.86 -5.62 12.00
CA ILE A 320 25.94 -4.80 11.42
C ILE A 320 25.83 -4.53 9.90
N GLU A 321 25.30 -5.44 9.07
CA GLU A 321 25.33 -5.26 7.59
C GLU A 321 24.16 -4.45 7.00
N GLY A 322 23.90 -3.27 7.58
CA GLY A 322 22.92 -2.30 7.06
C GLY A 322 23.49 -1.31 6.03
N SER A 323 24.81 -1.34 5.79
CA SER A 323 25.50 -0.33 4.99
C SER A 323 26.69 -0.90 4.19
N ILE A 324 26.40 -1.77 3.23
CA ILE A 324 27.32 -2.09 2.14
C ILE A 324 26.99 -1.18 0.95
N LYS A 325 27.86 -0.22 0.66
CA LYS A 325 27.85 0.47 -0.64
C LYS A 325 28.24 -0.53 -1.72
N LEU A 326 27.36 -0.77 -2.69
CA LEU A 326 27.77 -1.36 -3.96
C LEU A 326 28.35 -0.23 -4.84
N GLY A 327 29.61 -0.38 -5.22
CA GLY A 327 30.34 0.60 -6.02
C GLY A 327 31.78 0.16 -6.23
N SER A 328 31.99 -0.55 -7.35
CA SER A 328 33.25 -0.54 -8.09
C SER A 328 33.48 0.84 -8.72
#